data_AF-A0A538KJZ1-F1
#
_entry.id   AF-A0A538KJZ1-F1
#
_cell.length_a   1.000
_cell.length_b   1.000
_cell.length_c   1.000
_cell.angle_alpha   90.00
_cell.angle_beta   90.00
_cell.angle_gamma   90.00
#
_symmetry.space_group_name_H-M   'P 1'
#
loop_
_entity.id
_entity.type
_entity.pdbx_description
1 polymer ?
#
loop_
_entity_poly.entity_id
_entity_poly.type
_entity_poly.pdbx_seq_one_letter_code
_entity_poly.pdbx_strand_id
1 'polypeptide(L)'
;GLVQSQRGAEGGYWLSLPPDEISLAEVIRAVEGPIANVRGQRPELVEYGGPAAPLRQVWIAMRANLRAVLEAVTLADLAAGQLPDEVATIAADPDAWLPH
;
A
#
# COMPACT_ATOMS: atom_id res chain seq x y z
N GLY A 1 -10.07 -13.64 -1.72
CA GLY A 1 -8.83 -13.76 -0.94
C GLY A 1 -7.68 -13.92 -1.90
N LEU A 2 -6.50 -13.41 -1.59
CA LEU A 2 -5.36 -13.34 -2.53
C LEU A 2 -4.71 -14.71 -2.79
N VAL A 3 -4.92 -15.68 -1.90
CA VAL A 3 -4.42 -17.05 -2.03
C VAL A 3 -5.56 -18.06 -1.96
N GLN A 4 -5.40 -19.15 -2.70
CA GLN A 4 -6.18 -20.38 -2.59
C GLN A 4 -5.39 -21.38 -1.78
N SER A 5 -6.08 -22.22 -1.01
CA SER A 5 -5.45 -23.26 -0.19
C SER A 5 -6.08 -24.61 -0.48
N GLN A 6 -5.26 -25.63 -0.68
CA GLN A 6 -5.71 -27.03 -0.76
C GLN A 6 -5.05 -27.85 0.35
N ARG A 7 -5.85 -28.68 1.04
CA ARG A 7 -5.36 -29.63 2.03
C ARG A 7 -5.12 -31.00 1.38
N GLY A 8 -4.19 -31.77 1.94
CA GLY A 8 -3.85 -33.12 1.48
C GLY A 8 -2.35 -33.30 1.29
N ALA A 9 -1.91 -34.50 0.91
CA ALA A 9 -0.50 -34.80 0.65
C ALA A 9 0.08 -33.92 -0.48
N GLU A 10 -0.73 -33.61 -1.48
CA GLU A 10 -0.43 -32.68 -2.58
C GLU A 10 -1.01 -31.26 -2.33
N GLY A 11 -1.23 -30.92 -1.05
CA GLY A 11 -1.77 -29.62 -0.65
C GLY A 11 -0.76 -28.49 -0.81
N GLY A 12 -1.25 -27.25 -0.74
CA GLY A 12 -0.42 -26.07 -0.91
C GLY A 12 -1.22 -24.78 -0.93
N TYR A 13 -0.51 -23.70 -1.24
CA TYR A 13 -1.08 -22.39 -1.49
C TYR A 13 -0.68 -21.91 -2.88
N TRP A 14 -1.63 -21.30 -3.57
CA TRP A 14 -1.42 -20.67 -4.87
C TRP A 14 -2.06 -19.30 -4.85
N LEU A 15 -1.61 -18.40 -5.73
CA LEU A 15 -2.30 -17.13 -5.94
C LEU A 15 -3.71 -17.41 -6.49
N SER A 16 -4.69 -16.69 -5.98
CA SER A 16 -6.07 -16.77 -6.48
C SER A 16 -6.27 -16.05 -7.81
N LEU A 17 -5.32 -15.18 -8.17
CA LEU A 17 -5.32 -14.34 -9.35
C LEU A 17 -3.91 -14.34 -9.97
N PRO A 18 -3.76 -13.98 -11.25
CA PRO A 18 -2.46 -13.69 -11.85
C PRO A 18 -1.67 -12.65 -11.03
N PRO A 19 -0.33 -12.76 -10.91
CA PRO A 19 0.48 -11.89 -10.07
C PRO A 19 0.50 -10.42 -10.53
N ASP A 20 0.22 -10.16 -11.81
CA ASP A 20 0.04 -8.85 -12.44
C ASP A 20 -1.34 -8.23 -12.15
N GLU A 21 -2.28 -9.00 -11.60
CA GLU A 21 -3.56 -8.51 -11.12
C GLU A 21 -3.59 -8.29 -9.59
N ILE A 22 -2.49 -8.61 -8.88
CA ILE A 22 -2.41 -8.47 -7.42
C ILE A 22 -1.53 -7.28 -7.07
N SER A 23 -2.17 -6.20 -6.64
CA SER A 23 -1.45 -5.00 -6.18
C SER A 23 -0.84 -5.18 -4.79
N LEU A 24 0.26 -4.49 -4.52
CA LEU A 24 0.88 -4.45 -3.20
C LEU A 24 -0.08 -3.84 -2.16
N ALA A 25 -0.93 -2.89 -2.56
CA ALA A 25 -1.97 -2.32 -1.71
C ALA A 25 -2.99 -3.37 -1.22
N GLU A 26 -3.33 -4.36 -2.05
CA GLU A 26 -4.22 -5.46 -1.64
C GLU A 26 -3.53 -6.40 -0.65
N VAL A 27 -2.26 -6.71 -0.88
CA VAL A 27 -1.44 -7.53 0.03
C VAL A 27 -1.37 -6.88 1.41
N ILE A 28 -0.96 -5.61 1.48
CA ILE A 28 -0.88 -4.87 2.74
C ILE A 28 -2.25 -4.81 3.43
N ARG A 29 -3.32 -4.57 2.66
CA ARG A 29 -4.67 -4.54 3.23
C ARG A 29 -5.11 -5.87 3.81
N ALA A 30 -4.71 -6.98 3.21
CA ALA A 30 -5.04 -8.31 3.69
C ALA A 30 -4.28 -8.68 4.97
N VAL A 31 -3.05 -8.16 5.16
CA VAL A 31 -2.19 -8.49 6.29
C VAL A 31 -2.33 -7.49 7.45
N GLU A 32 -2.30 -6.20 7.15
CA GLU A 32 -2.23 -5.11 8.14
C GLU A 32 -3.55 -4.34 8.28
N GLY A 33 -4.45 -4.45 7.30
CA GLY A 33 -5.70 -3.71 7.27
C GLY A 33 -5.59 -2.34 6.57
N PRO A 34 -6.41 -1.33 6.93
CA PRO A 34 -6.44 -0.06 6.22
C PRO A 34 -5.10 0.69 6.23
N ILE A 35 -4.67 1.13 5.04
CA ILE A 35 -3.43 1.91 4.86
C ILE A 35 -3.54 3.28 5.55
N ALA A 36 -2.46 3.67 6.23
CA ALA A 36 -2.22 4.97 6.85
C ALA A 36 -3.27 5.38 7.92
N ASN A 37 -3.20 4.73 9.07
CA ASN A 37 -3.89 5.18 10.28
C ASN A 37 -3.15 6.35 10.94
N VAL A 38 -3.90 7.32 11.44
CA VAL A 38 -3.41 8.46 12.21
C VAL A 38 -3.87 8.29 13.65
N ARG A 39 -2.92 8.17 14.59
CA ARG A 39 -3.20 7.92 16.02
C ARG A 39 -4.10 6.70 16.26
N GLY A 40 -3.89 5.63 15.49
CA GLY A 40 -4.69 4.40 15.56
C GLY A 40 -6.11 4.54 15.00
N GLN A 41 -6.45 5.67 14.38
CA GLN A 41 -7.75 5.92 13.76
C GLN A 41 -7.62 6.17 12.26
N ARG A 42 -8.71 5.96 11.53
CA ARG A 42 -8.78 6.34 10.12
C ARG A 42 -8.70 7.87 10.00
N PRO A 43 -7.93 8.44 9.06
CA PRO A 43 -7.79 9.89 8.89
C PRO A 43 -9.10 10.70 8.87
N GLU A 44 -10.16 10.15 8.27
CA GLU A 44 -11.50 10.75 8.20
C GLU A 44 -12.23 10.84 9.55
N LEU A 45 -11.80 10.05 10.54
CA LEU A 45 -12.32 10.07 11.91
C LEU A 45 -11.49 10.95 12.85
N VAL A 46 -10.34 11.46 12.40
CA VAL A 46 -9.51 12.33 13.22
C VAL A 46 -10.06 13.74 13.21
N GLU A 47 -10.27 14.30 14.40
CA GLU A 47 -10.75 15.66 14.58
C GLU A 47 -9.61 16.59 15.03
N TYR A 48 -9.57 17.77 14.43
CA TYR A 48 -8.69 18.88 14.80
C TYR A 48 -9.54 20.13 14.93
N GLY A 49 -9.35 20.87 16.03
CA GLY A 49 -10.04 22.13 16.29
C GLY A 49 -9.26 23.35 15.81
N GLY A 50 -9.97 24.47 15.62
CA GLY A 50 -9.36 25.79 15.40
C GLY A 50 -8.44 25.84 14.17
N PRO A 51 -7.29 26.56 14.25
CA PRO A 51 -6.34 26.68 13.14
C PRO A 51 -5.79 25.35 12.60
N ALA A 52 -5.88 24.27 13.38
CA ALA A 52 -5.39 22.95 12.99
C ALA A 52 -6.39 22.12 12.18
N ALA A 53 -7.64 22.58 11.99
CA ALA A 53 -8.67 21.87 11.22
C ALA A 53 -8.20 21.38 9.82
N PRO A 54 -7.36 22.10 9.06
CA PRO A 54 -6.84 21.63 7.77
C PRO A 54 -5.96 20.37 7.85
N LEU A 55 -5.39 20.04 9.01
CA LEU A 55 -4.53 18.85 9.15
C LEU A 55 -5.25 17.56 8.77
N ARG A 56 -6.57 17.46 9.00
CA ARG A 56 -7.35 16.29 8.55
C ARG A 56 -7.23 16.07 7.05
N GLN A 57 -7.28 17.14 6.25
CA GLN A 57 -7.17 17.04 4.78
C GLN A 57 -5.76 16.63 4.36
N VAL A 58 -4.73 17.15 5.04
CA VAL A 58 -3.33 16.75 4.81
C VAL A 58 -3.15 15.26 5.05
N TRP A 59 -3.69 14.71 6.14
CA TRP A 59 -3.62 13.28 6.41
C TRP A 59 -4.36 12.42 5.39
N ILE A 60 -5.53 12.88 4.94
CA ILE A 60 -6.29 12.20 3.87
C ILE A 60 -5.48 12.19 2.57
N ALA A 61 -4.86 13.32 2.20
CA ALA A 61 -4.01 13.43 1.01
C ALA A 61 -2.77 12.54 1.12
N MET A 62 -2.13 12.49 2.29
CA MET A 62 -0.99 11.60 2.54
C MET A 62 -1.38 10.14 2.37
N ARG A 63 -2.51 9.71 2.93
CA ARG A 63 -3.03 8.35 2.74
C ARG A 63 -3.32 8.06 1.26
N ALA A 64 -3.88 9.01 0.53
CA ALA A 64 -4.18 8.85 -0.89
C ALA A 64 -2.89 8.64 -1.71
N ASN A 65 -1.83 9.40 -1.42
CA ASN A 65 -0.54 9.24 -2.09
C ASN A 65 0.14 7.91 -1.75
N LEU A 66 0.17 7.52 -0.47
CA LEU A 66 0.70 6.20 -0.06
C LEU A 66 -0.06 5.08 -0.76
N ARG A 67 -1.39 5.18 -0.80
CA ARG A 67 -2.23 4.23 -1.53
C ARG A 67 -1.88 4.17 -3.01
N ALA A 68 -1.77 5.31 -3.68
CA ALA A 68 -1.49 5.37 -5.11
C ALA A 68 -0.19 4.63 -5.46
N VAL A 69 0.89 4.87 -4.70
CA VAL A 69 2.17 4.16 -4.89
C VAL A 69 2.00 2.64 -4.73
N LEU A 70 1.27 2.21 -3.70
CA LEU A 70 1.06 0.78 -3.43
C LEU A 70 0.08 0.11 -4.42
N GLU A 71 -0.86 0.86 -4.99
CA GLU A 71 -1.80 0.38 -6.00
C GLU A 71 -1.15 0.26 -7.39
N ALA A 72 -0.09 1.06 -7.66
CA ALA A 72 0.66 1.01 -8.90
C ALA A 72 1.56 -0.23 -9.04
N VAL A 73 2.04 -0.79 -7.92
CA VAL A 73 2.98 -1.92 -7.90
C VAL A 73 2.25 -3.25 -7.74
N THR A 74 2.54 -4.20 -8.62
CA THR A 74 2.00 -5.57 -8.56
C THR A 74 3.02 -6.58 -7.99
N LEU A 75 2.56 -7.79 -7.67
CA LEU A 75 3.48 -8.89 -7.30
C LEU A 75 4.39 -9.28 -8.48
N ALA A 76 3.92 -9.16 -9.72
CA ALA A 76 4.72 -9.43 -10.91
C ALA A 76 5.90 -8.45 -11.02
N ASP A 77 5.65 -7.15 -10.82
CA ASP A 77 6.68 -6.10 -10.85
C ASP A 77 7.80 -6.38 -9.84
N LEU A 78 7.42 -6.75 -8.61
CA LEU A 78 8.35 -7.09 -7.54
C LEU A 78 9.15 -8.36 -7.87
N ALA A 79 8.49 -9.40 -8.39
CA ALA A 79 9.17 -10.64 -8.78
C ALA A 79 10.14 -10.44 -9.94
N ALA A 80 9.82 -9.53 -10.87
CA ALA A 80 10.68 -9.17 -11.99
C ALA A 80 11.80 -8.19 -11.61
N GLY A 81 11.69 -7.51 -10.46
CA GLY A 81 12.60 -6.43 -10.09
C GLY A 81 12.45 -5.19 -10.98
N GLN A 82 11.26 -4.98 -11.55
CA GLN A 82 10.95 -3.91 -12.50
C GLN A 82 9.77 -3.10 -11.98
N LEU A 83 10.06 -1.98 -11.32
CA LEU A 83 9.02 -1.11 -10.78
C LEU A 83 8.41 -0.24 -11.89
N PRO A 84 7.12 0.13 -11.79
CA PRO A 84 6.53 1.16 -12.63
C PRO A 84 7.35 2.46 -12.59
N ASP A 85 7.44 3.15 -13.74
CA ASP A 85 8.29 4.33 -13.91
C ASP A 85 8.02 5.43 -12.86
N GLU A 86 6.75 5.63 -12.49
CA GLU A 86 6.36 6.62 -11.48
C GLU A 86 6.95 6.31 -10.10
N VAL A 87 6.95 5.04 -9.69
CA VAL A 87 7.50 4.59 -8.41
C VAL A 87 9.02 4.61 -8.46
N ALA A 88 9.61 4.16 -9.57
CA ALA A 88 11.05 4.20 -9.79
C ALA A 88 11.58 5.64 -9.75
N THR A 89 10.85 6.60 -10.34
CA THR A 89 11.21 8.03 -10.33
C THR A 89 11.20 8.60 -8.92
N ILE A 90 10.16 8.32 -8.13
CA ILE A 90 10.09 8.74 -6.73
C ILE A 90 11.25 8.16 -5.92
N ALA A 91 11.56 6.87 -6.12
CA ALA A 91 12.66 6.19 -5.43
C ALA A 91 14.05 6.64 -5.91
N ALA A 92 14.16 7.27 -7.09
CA ALA A 92 15.42 7.80 -7.61
C ALA A 92 15.76 9.18 -7.04
N ASP A 93 14.82 9.87 -6.40
CA ASP A 93 15.07 11.14 -5.72
C ASP A 93 16.01 10.92 -4.51
N PRO A 94 17.23 11.49 -4.50
CA PRO A 94 18.15 11.35 -3.38
C PRO A 94 17.57 11.85 -2.05
N ASP A 95 16.72 12.88 -2.09
CA ASP A 95 16.12 13.46 -0.88
C ASP A 95 15.15 12.46 -0.22
N ALA A 96 14.56 11.54 -0.98
CA ALA A 96 13.68 10.50 -0.45
C ALA A 96 14.42 9.45 0.42
N TRP A 97 15.75 9.36 0.29
CA TRP A 97 16.58 8.45 1.10
C TRP A 97 17.22 9.12 2.32
N LEU A 98 17.08 10.43 2.47
CA LEU A 98 17.61 11.15 3.63
C LEU A 98 16.69 10.93 4.83
N PRO A 99 17.18 10.37 5.95
CA PRO A 99 16.42 10.36 7.18
C PRO A 99 16.35 11.80 7.69
N HIS A 100 15.17 12.43 7.58
CA HIS A 100 14.92 13.75 8.16
C HIS A 100 15.13 13.76 9.67
#